data_AF-A0A2V1C646-F1
#
_entry.id   AF-A0A2V1C646-F1
#
_cell.length_a   1.000
_cell.length_b   1.000
_cell.length_c   1.000
_cell.angle_alpha   90.00
_cell.angle_beta   90.00
_cell.angle_gamma   90.00
#
_symmetry.space_group_name_H-M   'P 1'
#
loop_
_entity.id
_entity.type
_entity.pdbx_description
1 polymer ?
#
loop_
_entity_poly.entity_id
_entity_poly.type
_entity_poly.pdbx_seq_one_letter_code
_entity_poly.pdbx_strand_id
1 'polypeptide(L)'
;MAPTPTASFATLPTELHLQIASYLTYPDALSLKHTNRHFYSFVYTGVNLKVEWLINRRTLHLDCPHNKKCELGSDMRFCRGSVRLLMKRRREHGECDTREGGRGCLVFDTKVCTFRKPELGYLERIKKWLSMNVLYWILIAAVGVVPALYFMHLGSKAVEIGDSSE
;
A
#
# COMPACT_ATOMS: atom_id res chain seq x y z
N MET A 1 -20.95 -37.75 -14.03
CA MET A 1 -20.67 -36.55 -14.84
C MET A 1 -19.34 -35.97 -14.35
N ALA A 2 -18.26 -36.13 -15.11
CA ALA A 2 -16.97 -35.60 -14.70
C ALA A 2 -17.01 -34.05 -14.76
N PRO A 3 -16.44 -33.32 -13.79
CA PRO A 3 -16.41 -31.87 -13.84
C PRO A 3 -15.64 -31.43 -15.08
N THR A 4 -16.26 -30.55 -15.88
CA THR A 4 -15.56 -29.90 -16.99
C THR A 4 -14.39 -29.11 -16.43
N PRO A 5 -13.15 -29.30 -16.93
CA PRO A 5 -12.01 -28.54 -16.46
C PRO A 5 -12.29 -27.06 -16.71
N THR A 6 -12.33 -26.27 -15.64
CA THR A 6 -12.46 -24.83 -15.73
C THR A 6 -11.20 -24.31 -16.41
N ALA A 7 -11.36 -23.68 -17.58
CA ALA A 7 -10.25 -23.07 -18.29
C ALA A 7 -9.54 -22.08 -17.34
N SER A 8 -8.31 -22.40 -16.98
CA SER A 8 -7.51 -21.62 -16.04
C SER A 8 -6.20 -21.23 -16.71
N PHE A 9 -5.63 -20.10 -16.31
CA PHE A 9 -4.31 -19.68 -16.79
C PHE A 9 -3.28 -20.81 -16.61
N ALA A 10 -3.29 -21.51 -15.47
CA ALA A 10 -2.36 -22.60 -15.20
C ALA A 10 -2.51 -23.83 -16.12
N THR A 11 -3.65 -23.97 -16.80
CA THR A 11 -3.89 -25.07 -17.77
C THR A 11 -3.38 -24.76 -19.17
N LEU A 12 -2.87 -23.55 -19.41
CA LEU A 12 -2.28 -23.19 -20.70
C LEU A 12 -0.96 -23.95 -20.95
N PRO A 13 -0.64 -24.28 -22.21
CA PRO A 13 0.68 -24.76 -22.58
C PRO A 13 1.79 -23.77 -22.20
N THR A 14 3.00 -24.29 -21.96
CA THR A 14 4.15 -23.48 -21.55
C THR A 14 4.54 -22.45 -22.62
N GLU A 15 4.31 -22.75 -23.89
CA GLU A 15 4.54 -21.84 -25.01
C GLU A 15 3.69 -20.57 -24.90
N LEU A 16 2.42 -20.73 -24.52
CA LEU A 16 1.54 -19.58 -24.28
C LEU A 16 1.95 -18.82 -23.02
N HIS A 17 2.38 -19.52 -21.98
CA HIS A 17 2.94 -18.87 -20.79
C HIS A 17 4.19 -18.04 -21.11
N LEU A 18 5.10 -18.56 -21.94
CA LEU A 18 6.31 -17.88 -22.39
C LEU A 18 5.96 -16.65 -23.23
N GLN A 19 5.01 -16.80 -24.16
CA GLN A 19 4.54 -15.70 -24.98
C GLN A 19 3.88 -14.62 -24.13
N ILE A 20 3.04 -14.97 -23.16
CA ILE A 20 2.41 -13.98 -22.26
C ILE A 20 3.47 -13.28 -21.40
N ALA A 21 4.44 -14.03 -20.85
CA ALA A 21 5.50 -13.48 -20.03
C ALA A 21 6.40 -12.48 -20.79
N SER A 22 6.55 -12.60 -22.11
CA SER A 22 7.38 -11.69 -22.91
C SER A 22 6.78 -10.29 -23.09
N TYR A 23 5.46 -10.14 -22.89
CA TYR A 23 4.78 -8.84 -22.94
C TYR A 23 4.70 -8.13 -21.58
N LEU A 24 5.14 -8.78 -20.50
CA LEU A 24 5.01 -8.21 -19.15
C LEU A 24 6.11 -7.20 -18.86
N THR A 25 5.72 -6.05 -18.28
CA THR A 25 6.69 -5.11 -17.71
C THR A 25 7.38 -5.71 -16.48
N TYR A 26 8.52 -5.16 -16.07
CA TYR A 26 9.26 -5.67 -14.91
C TYR A 26 8.42 -5.93 -13.64
N PRO A 27 7.60 -4.97 -13.14
CA PRO A 27 6.71 -5.22 -11.99
C PRO A 27 5.81 -6.45 -12.15
N ASP A 28 5.25 -6.62 -13.35
CA ASP A 28 4.21 -7.62 -13.63
C ASP A 28 4.87 -8.99 -13.86
N ALA A 29 5.99 -9.02 -14.58
CA ALA A 29 6.83 -10.20 -14.75
C ALA A 29 7.38 -10.72 -13.41
N LEU A 30 7.87 -9.82 -12.54
CA LEU A 30 8.32 -10.19 -11.20
C LEU A 30 7.17 -10.77 -10.36
N SER A 31 5.98 -10.18 -10.47
CA SER A 31 4.80 -10.70 -9.77
C SER A 31 4.46 -12.10 -10.26
N LEU A 32 4.39 -12.32 -11.58
CA LEU A 32 4.13 -13.63 -12.18
C LEU A 32 5.17 -14.68 -11.76
N LYS A 33 6.45 -14.32 -11.84
CA LYS A 33 7.57 -15.18 -11.44
C LYS A 33 7.42 -15.73 -10.01
N HIS A 34 6.86 -14.94 -9.10
CA HIS A 34 6.67 -15.31 -7.69
C HIS A 34 5.31 -15.95 -7.36
N THR A 35 4.44 -16.20 -8.34
CA THR A 35 3.14 -16.87 -8.09
C THR A 35 3.29 -18.37 -7.86
N ASN A 36 4.15 -19.07 -8.61
CA ASN A 36 4.40 -20.50 -8.46
C ASN A 36 5.80 -20.90 -8.96
N ARG A 37 6.20 -22.16 -8.71
CA ARG A 37 7.51 -22.69 -9.12
C ARG A 37 7.67 -22.80 -10.65
N HIS A 38 6.59 -23.07 -11.38
CA HIS A 38 6.59 -23.16 -12.84
C HIS A 38 7.07 -21.84 -13.47
N PHE A 39 6.38 -20.74 -13.16
CA PHE A 39 6.75 -19.40 -13.63
C PHE A 39 8.11 -18.95 -13.12
N TYR A 40 8.48 -19.32 -11.89
CA TYR A 40 9.79 -18.98 -11.35
C TYR A 40 10.94 -19.49 -12.23
N SER A 41 10.74 -20.63 -12.91
CA SER A 41 11.80 -21.29 -13.70
C SER A 41 12.12 -20.59 -15.03
N PHE A 42 11.17 -19.87 -15.63
CA PHE A 42 11.35 -19.30 -16.97
C PHE A 42 11.02 -17.80 -17.12
N VAL A 43 10.27 -17.20 -16.18
CA VAL A 43 9.87 -15.80 -16.33
C VAL A 43 11.08 -14.87 -16.20
N TYR A 44 11.38 -14.16 -17.29
CA TYR A 44 12.51 -13.25 -17.38
C TYR A 44 12.27 -11.98 -16.53
N THR A 45 13.27 -11.64 -15.72
CA THR A 45 13.29 -10.48 -14.80
C THR A 45 14.70 -9.85 -14.77
N GLY A 46 15.44 -10.02 -15.86
CA GLY A 46 16.82 -9.59 -15.98
C GLY A 46 16.98 -8.07 -16.10
N VAL A 47 18.23 -7.66 -16.32
CA VAL A 47 18.62 -6.24 -16.32
C VAL A 47 17.88 -5.44 -17.40
N ASN A 48 17.69 -6.00 -18.59
CA ASN A 48 17.05 -5.30 -19.70
C ASN A 48 15.64 -4.84 -19.33
N LEU A 49 14.84 -5.73 -18.73
CA LEU A 49 13.47 -5.42 -18.34
C LEU A 49 13.41 -4.36 -17.22
N LYS A 50 14.39 -4.38 -16.30
CA LYS A 50 14.51 -3.36 -15.24
C LYS A 50 14.85 -1.99 -15.83
N VAL A 51 15.80 -1.94 -16.76
CA VAL A 51 16.24 -0.71 -17.43
C VAL A 51 15.10 -0.14 -18.27
N GLU A 52 14.44 -0.97 -19.08
CA GLU A 52 13.27 -0.58 -19.87
C GLU A 52 12.17 0.00 -18.99
N TRP A 53 11.86 -0.65 -17.86
CA TRP A 53 10.89 -0.13 -16.90
C TRP A 53 11.29 1.26 -16.35
N LEU A 54 12.57 1.46 -16.01
CA LEU A 54 13.06 2.77 -15.54
C LEU A 54 12.99 3.85 -16.62
N ILE A 55 13.32 3.51 -17.87
CA ILE A 55 13.19 4.41 -19.02
C ILE A 55 11.74 4.82 -19.20
N ASN A 56 10.82 3.84 -19.24
CA ASN A 56 9.38 4.11 -19.41
C ASN A 56 8.85 5.03 -18.29
N ARG A 57 9.26 4.81 -17.04
CA ARG A 57 8.93 5.73 -15.94
C ARG A 57 9.39 7.16 -16.18
N ARG A 58 10.61 7.34 -16.70
CA ARG A 58 11.16 8.67 -16.99
C ARG A 58 10.40 9.35 -18.13
N THR A 59 10.03 8.61 -19.18
CA THR A 59 9.21 9.07 -20.31
C THR A 59 7.82 9.52 -19.85
N LEU A 60 7.22 8.79 -18.91
CA LEU A 60 5.92 9.13 -18.31
C LEU A 60 6.01 10.21 -17.22
N HIS A 61 7.19 10.82 -17.03
CA HIS A 61 7.47 11.83 -16.00
C HIS A 61 7.06 11.37 -14.59
N LEU A 62 7.26 10.09 -14.28
CA LEU A 62 7.00 9.51 -12.97
C LEU A 62 8.21 9.66 -12.04
N ASP A 63 7.98 9.45 -10.74
CA ASP A 63 9.05 9.41 -9.75
C ASP A 63 10.04 8.29 -10.09
N CYS A 64 11.32 8.63 -10.20
CA CYS A 64 12.41 7.68 -10.38
C CYS A 64 13.07 7.36 -9.03
N PRO A 65 13.68 6.18 -8.87
CA PRO A 65 14.39 5.84 -7.64
C PRO A 65 15.54 6.84 -7.38
N HIS A 66 15.55 7.43 -6.19
CA HIS A 66 16.46 8.53 -5.83
C HIS A 66 17.84 8.04 -5.30
N ASN A 67 18.03 6.72 -5.19
CA ASN A 67 19.23 6.15 -4.60
C ASN A 67 20.40 6.16 -5.59
N LYS A 68 21.56 6.67 -5.16
CA LYS A 68 22.84 6.61 -5.91
C LYS A 68 23.34 5.17 -6.17
N LYS A 69 22.70 4.15 -5.60
CA LYS A 69 23.06 2.72 -5.70
C LYS A 69 21.86 1.90 -6.17
N CYS A 70 21.36 2.18 -7.37
CA CYS A 70 20.37 1.31 -8.01
C CYS A 70 21.10 0.07 -8.57
N GLU A 71 21.06 -1.04 -7.81
CA GLU A 71 21.73 -2.28 -8.19
C GLU A 71 20.81 -3.16 -9.06
N LEU A 72 21.09 -3.23 -10.37
CA LEU A 72 20.27 -3.95 -11.35
C LEU A 72 20.47 -5.49 -11.30
N GLY A 73 21.55 -5.95 -10.65
CA GLY A 73 22.06 -7.32 -10.77
C GLY A 73 21.18 -8.43 -10.17
N SER A 74 20.21 -8.13 -9.30
CA SER A 74 19.21 -9.13 -8.87
C SER A 74 17.91 -8.45 -8.46
N ASP A 75 16.79 -9.18 -8.50
CA ASP A 75 15.48 -8.65 -8.10
C ASP A 75 15.50 -8.20 -6.63
N MET A 76 16.09 -9.02 -5.76
CA MET A 76 16.23 -8.70 -4.34
C MET A 76 16.99 -7.39 -4.10
N ARG A 77 18.04 -7.10 -4.88
CA ARG A 77 18.82 -5.87 -4.75
C ARG A 77 18.10 -4.68 -5.37
N PHE A 78 17.52 -4.88 -6.55
CA PHE A 78 16.82 -3.86 -7.30
C PHE A 78 15.57 -3.35 -6.55
N CYS A 79 14.80 -4.25 -5.95
CA CYS A 79 13.58 -3.91 -5.22
C CYS A 79 13.83 -3.27 -3.84
N ARG A 80 15.07 -2.97 -3.43
CA ARG A 80 15.37 -2.30 -2.15
C ARG A 80 15.08 -0.79 -2.21
N GLY A 81 14.91 -0.19 -1.04
CA GLY A 81 14.78 1.27 -0.89
C GLY A 81 13.57 1.85 -1.62
N SER A 82 13.79 2.87 -2.45
CA SER A 82 12.74 3.62 -3.13
C SER A 82 11.95 2.77 -4.13
N VAL A 83 12.57 1.79 -4.81
CA VAL A 83 11.88 0.94 -5.79
C VAL A 83 10.72 0.18 -5.15
N ARG A 84 10.89 -0.30 -3.92
CA ARG A 84 9.80 -0.93 -3.15
C ARG A 84 8.58 -0.03 -3.02
N LEU A 85 8.81 1.26 -2.75
CA LEU A 85 7.75 2.25 -2.61
C LEU A 85 7.08 2.55 -3.95
N LEU A 86 7.85 2.66 -5.03
CA LEU A 86 7.31 2.84 -6.38
C LEU A 86 6.43 1.66 -6.80
N MET A 87 6.89 0.43 -6.55
CA MET A 87 6.11 -0.79 -6.78
C MET A 87 4.80 -0.80 -5.99
N LYS A 88 4.86 -0.41 -4.71
CA LYS A 88 3.66 -0.29 -3.86
C LYS A 88 2.70 0.76 -4.41
N ARG A 89 3.20 1.94 -4.75
CA ARG A 89 2.39 3.05 -5.29
C ARG A 89 1.72 2.68 -6.62
N ARG A 90 2.42 1.94 -7.49
CA ARG A 90 1.84 1.39 -8.74
C ARG A 90 0.67 0.45 -8.43
N ARG A 91 0.83 -0.51 -7.52
CA ARG A 91 -0.25 -1.44 -7.13
C ARG A 91 -1.45 -0.75 -6.49
N GLU A 92 -1.21 0.33 -5.77
CA GLU A 92 -2.28 1.15 -5.16
C GLU A 92 -2.88 2.16 -6.16
N HIS A 93 -2.48 2.11 -7.44
CA HIS A 93 -2.89 3.02 -8.49
C HIS A 93 -2.63 4.50 -8.16
N GLY A 94 -1.69 4.79 -7.25
CA GLY A 94 -1.42 6.15 -6.76
C GLY A 94 -0.85 7.08 -7.84
N GLU A 95 -0.20 6.51 -8.86
CA GLU A 95 0.39 7.24 -10.00
C GLU A 95 -0.57 7.39 -11.19
N CYS A 96 -1.75 6.75 -11.13
CA CYS A 96 -2.72 6.74 -12.22
C CYS A 96 -3.59 8.01 -12.23
N ASP A 97 -4.27 8.25 -13.34
CA ASP A 97 -5.24 9.34 -13.48
C ASP A 97 -6.66 8.78 -13.66
N THR A 98 -7.62 9.44 -13.02
CA THR A 98 -9.05 9.14 -13.09
C THR A 98 -9.76 9.95 -14.17
N ARG A 99 -9.12 11.02 -14.69
CA ARG A 99 -9.72 11.87 -15.72
C ARG A 99 -9.35 11.41 -17.12
N GLU A 100 -10.31 11.52 -18.04
CA GLU A 100 -10.07 11.36 -19.47
C GLU A 100 -9.04 12.39 -19.98
N GLY A 101 -8.13 11.94 -20.86
CA GLY A 101 -7.00 12.76 -21.35
C GLY A 101 -5.83 12.90 -20.37
N GLY A 102 -5.92 12.31 -19.17
CA GLY A 102 -4.78 12.12 -18.28
C GLY A 102 -3.90 10.93 -18.67
N ARG A 103 -3.05 10.49 -17.74
CA ARG A 103 -2.19 9.30 -17.93
C ARG A 103 -2.95 7.96 -17.91
N GLY A 104 -4.22 7.97 -17.50
CA GLY A 104 -5.03 6.77 -17.35
C GLY A 104 -4.51 5.80 -16.29
N CYS A 105 -4.84 4.53 -16.44
CA CYS A 105 -4.43 3.45 -15.57
C CYS A 105 -3.12 2.81 -16.07
N LEU A 106 -2.01 3.13 -15.42
CA LEU A 106 -0.69 2.60 -15.77
C LEU A 106 -0.53 1.09 -15.50
N VAL A 107 -1.43 0.49 -14.72
CA VAL A 107 -1.41 -0.93 -14.35
C VAL A 107 -2.08 -1.79 -15.41
N PHE A 108 -3.26 -1.36 -15.88
CA PHE A 108 -4.06 -2.09 -16.87
C PHE A 108 -4.01 -1.50 -18.27
N ASP A 109 -3.24 -0.42 -18.45
CA ASP A 109 -3.11 0.34 -19.70
C ASP A 109 -4.45 0.85 -20.26
N THR A 110 -5.34 1.30 -19.36
CA THR A 110 -6.66 1.85 -19.74
C THR A 110 -6.64 3.37 -19.72
N LYS A 111 -7.50 4.02 -20.52
CA LYS A 111 -7.60 5.49 -20.60
C LYS A 111 -7.98 6.17 -19.28
N VAL A 112 -8.70 5.46 -18.42
CA VAL A 112 -9.17 5.95 -17.12
C VAL A 112 -8.90 4.89 -16.06
N CYS A 113 -8.46 5.31 -14.88
CA CYS A 113 -8.25 4.44 -13.73
C CYS A 113 -9.42 4.50 -12.74
N THR A 114 -10.17 3.41 -12.62
CA THR A 114 -11.28 3.27 -11.66
C THR A 114 -10.83 2.82 -10.26
N PHE A 115 -9.63 2.21 -10.17
CA PHE A 115 -9.11 1.62 -8.93
C PHE A 115 -8.32 2.59 -8.06
N ARG A 116 -8.10 3.82 -8.54
CA ARG A 116 -7.35 4.82 -7.79
C ARG A 116 -8.20 5.27 -6.60
N LYS A 117 -7.69 5.02 -5.40
CA LYS A 117 -8.32 5.58 -4.19
C LYS A 117 -8.08 7.09 -4.19
N PRO A 118 -9.12 7.92 -4.00
CA PRO A 118 -8.91 9.35 -3.81
C PRO A 118 -8.03 9.56 -2.57
N GLU A 119 -7.06 10.47 -2.66
CA GLU A 119 -6.30 10.85 -1.48
C GLU A 119 -7.26 11.50 -0.49
N LEU A 120 -7.56 10.79 0.60
CA LEU A 120 -8.37 11.34 1.69
C LEU A 120 -7.66 12.59 2.22
N GLY A 121 -8.34 13.73 2.04
CA GLY A 121 -7.89 15.02 2.55
C GLY A 121 -7.66 14.97 4.06
N TYR A 122 -6.84 15.88 4.55
CA TYR A 122 -6.49 15.96 5.98
C TYR A 122 -7.73 15.99 6.89
N LEU A 123 -8.78 16.71 6.47
CA LEU A 123 -10.08 16.78 7.16
C LEU A 123 -10.76 15.42 7.29
N GLU A 124 -10.77 14.61 6.23
CA GLU A 124 -11.38 13.26 6.27
C GLU A 124 -10.58 12.30 7.15
N ARG A 125 -9.25 12.48 7.25
CA ARG A 125 -8.42 11.72 8.20
C ARG A 125 -8.73 12.10 9.64
N ILE A 126 -8.88 13.39 9.94
CA ILE A 126 -9.28 13.86 11.28
C ILE A 126 -10.68 13.35 11.63
N LYS A 127 -11.65 13.44 10.70
CA LYS A 127 -13.00 12.94 10.91
C LYS A 127 -13.01 11.43 11.21
N LYS A 128 -12.20 10.66 10.49
CA LYS A 128 -12.04 9.21 10.72
C LYS A 128 -11.33 8.91 12.05
N TRP A 129 -10.39 9.75 12.45
CA TRP A 129 -9.71 9.67 13.75
C TRP A 129 -10.65 10.03 14.91
N LEU A 130 -11.46 11.08 14.78
CA LEU A 130 -12.51 11.44 15.74
C LEU A 130 -13.58 10.35 15.85
N SER A 131 -13.90 9.69 14.72
CA SER A 131 -14.80 8.53 14.64
C SER A 131 -14.22 7.25 15.27
N MET A 132 -12.98 7.26 15.77
CA MET A 132 -12.44 6.11 16.48
C MET A 132 -13.24 5.88 17.77
N ASN A 133 -13.88 4.71 17.83
CA ASN A 133 -14.66 4.09 18.91
C ASN A 133 -14.93 4.96 20.15
N VAL A 134 -16.23 5.17 20.44
CA VAL A 134 -16.77 5.81 21.66
C VAL A 134 -16.05 5.38 22.96
N LEU A 135 -15.63 4.11 23.02
CA LEU A 135 -14.89 3.54 24.15
C LEU A 135 -13.54 4.25 24.44
N TYR A 136 -12.84 4.72 23.40
CA TYR A 136 -11.61 5.49 23.55
C TYR A 136 -11.87 6.87 24.17
N TRP A 137 -12.95 7.54 23.74
CA TRP A 137 -13.38 8.81 24.30
C TRP A 137 -13.85 8.67 25.76
N ILE A 138 -14.55 7.58 26.09
CA ILE A 138 -14.94 7.27 27.47
C ILE A 138 -13.71 7.05 28.36
N LEU A 139 -12.68 6.36 27.88
CA LEU A 139 -11.44 6.16 28.64
C LEU A 139 -10.70 7.47 28.91
N ILE A 140 -10.60 8.36 27.90
CA ILE A 140 -10.01 9.70 28.09
C ILE A 140 -10.81 10.50 29.12
N ALA A 141 -12.14 10.49 29.03
CA ALA A 141 -12.99 11.17 30.00
C ALA A 141 -12.83 10.60 31.42
N ALA A 142 -12.74 9.27 31.57
CA ALA A 142 -12.52 8.63 32.86
C ALA A 142 -11.16 9.02 33.47
N VAL A 143 -10.09 9.09 32.67
CA VAL A 143 -8.76 9.53 33.13
C VAL A 143 -8.76 10.99 33.56
N GLY A 144 -9.61 11.85 32.99
CA GLY A 144 -9.74 13.25 33.44
C GLY A 144 -10.64 13.43 34.65
N VAL A 145 -11.79 12.76 34.67
CA VAL A 145 -12.85 12.95 35.69
C VAL A 145 -12.51 12.24 37.00
N VAL A 146 -11.93 11.03 36.95
CA VAL A 146 -11.63 10.25 38.16
C VAL A 146 -10.59 10.95 39.06
N PRO A 147 -9.47 11.48 38.53
CA PRO A 147 -8.53 12.24 39.36
C PRO A 147 -9.14 13.53 39.89
N ALA A 148 -9.93 14.25 39.09
CA ALA A 148 -10.58 15.48 39.54
C ALA A 148 -11.53 15.23 40.73
N LEU A 149 -12.34 14.17 40.65
CA LEU A 149 -13.21 13.76 41.76
C LEU A 149 -12.41 13.27 42.97
N TYR A 150 -11.31 12.56 42.75
CA TYR A 150 -10.41 12.12 43.83
C TYR A 150 -9.77 13.31 44.56
N PHE A 151 -9.28 14.31 43.83
CA PHE A 151 -8.72 15.54 44.40
C PHE A 151 -9.78 16.35 45.16
N MET A 152 -11.00 16.47 44.62
CA MET A 152 -12.09 17.15 45.32
C MET A 152 -12.46 16.43 46.63
N HIS A 153 -12.54 15.10 46.61
CA HIS A 153 -12.85 14.31 47.80
C HIS A 153 -11.73 14.36 48.86
N LEU A 154 -10.46 14.36 48.45
CA LEU A 154 -9.34 14.59 49.36
C LEU A 154 -9.37 16.00 49.98
N GLY A 155 -9.73 17.01 49.18
CA GLY A 155 -9.92 18.39 49.66
C GLY A 155 -11.02 18.49 50.72
N SER A 156 -12.18 17.86 50.49
CA SER A 156 -13.28 17.84 51.47
C SER A 156 -12.88 17.16 52.79
N LYS A 157 -12.13 16.05 52.74
CA LYS A 157 -11.66 15.37 53.96
C LYS A 157 -10.58 16.14 54.72
N ALA A 158 -9.77 16.95 54.04
CA ALA A 158 -8.77 17.81 54.70
C ALA A 158 -9.43 18.99 55.45
N VAL A 159 -10.56 19.49 54.96
CA VAL A 159 -11.33 20.57 55.60
C VAL A 159 -12.01 20.09 56.90
N GLU A 160 -12.62 18.89 56.91
CA GLU A 160 -13.28 18.36 58.12
C GLU A 160 -12.31 18.03 59.28
N ILE A 161 -11.06 17.68 58.97
CA ILE A 161 -10.05 17.39 60.01
C ILE A 161 -9.52 18.68 60.65
N GLY A 162 -9.53 19.82 59.94
CA GLY A 162 -9.16 21.12 60.50
C GLY A 162 -10.17 21.65 61.53
N ASP A 163 -11.46 21.41 61.29
CA ASP A 163 -12.58 21.91 62.11
C ASP A 163 -12.82 21.07 63.39
N SER A 164 -12.19 19.89 63.50
CA SER A 164 -12.27 19.02 64.70
C SER A 164 -11.11 19.23 65.69
N SER A 165 -10.24 20.22 65.44
CA SER A 165 -9.05 20.55 66.25
C SER A 165 -9.12 21.91 66.95
N GLU A 166 -10.27 22.59 66.94
CA GLU A 166 -10.57 23.74 67.81
C GLU A 166 -11.47 23.36 68.99
#